data_AF-A0A8C2KSE4-F1
#
_entry.id   AF-A0A8C2KSE4-F1
#
_cell.length_a   1.000
_cell.length_b   1.000
_cell.length_c   1.000
_cell.angle_alpha   90.00
_cell.angle_beta   90.00
_cell.angle_gamma   90.00
#
_symmetry.space_group_name_H-M   'P 1'
#
loop_
_entity.id
_entity.type
_entity.pdbx_description
1 polymer ?
#
loop_
_entity_poly.entity_id
_entity_poly.type
_entity_poly.pdbx_seq_one_letter_code
_entity_poly.pdbx_strand_id
1 'polypeptide(L)'
;MDSDRHCAFNLVLFVILGESGLGKSTLINSLFLTDLYPERYIPGAAEKIERTVQIEASTVEIEERGVKLRLTVVDTPGYGDAINSQDCFKTIIQYIDNQFERYLHDESGLNRRHIVDNRVHCCFYFISPFGHGLKPLDVEFMKAIHSKVNIVPVIAKADTLTLKERDRLKRRILDEIGEHGIRIYQLPDADSDEDEEFKEQTRVLKASIPFAVIGSNQLIEVKGKKIRGRLYPWGVVEVENPEHNDFLKLRTMLVTHMQDLQEVTQDLHYENFRSERLKRAGRAADEDVMDKDQILMEKEAELRRMQQMIAQMQAQMKMKPGDD
;
A
#
# COMPACT_ATOMS: atom_id res chain seq x y z
N MET A 1 -19.43 20.91 -29.04
CA MET A 1 -19.74 19.64 -28.35
C MET A 1 -18.45 19.18 -27.73
N ASP A 2 -18.07 19.92 -26.69
CA ASP A 2 -16.82 19.75 -25.96
C ASP A 2 -16.85 18.43 -25.22
N SER A 3 -15.99 17.51 -25.66
CA SER A 3 -15.67 16.32 -24.88
C SER A 3 -14.77 16.75 -23.74
N ASP A 4 -15.40 17.23 -22.67
CA ASP A 4 -14.85 17.31 -21.33
C ASP A 4 -14.39 15.91 -20.91
N ARG A 5 -13.18 15.51 -21.33
CA ARG A 5 -12.40 14.50 -20.62
C ARG A 5 -11.93 15.18 -19.34
N HIS A 6 -12.83 15.30 -18.37
CA HIS A 6 -12.43 15.50 -17.00
C HIS A 6 -11.51 14.34 -16.64
N CYS A 7 -10.21 14.62 -16.53
CA CYS A 7 -9.21 13.66 -16.08
C CYS A 7 -9.55 13.33 -14.62
N ALA A 8 -10.36 12.29 -14.42
CA ALA A 8 -10.69 11.80 -13.10
C ALA A 8 -9.49 10.98 -12.60
N PHE A 9 -8.61 11.63 -11.85
CA PHE A 9 -7.48 10.97 -11.22
C PHE A 9 -7.98 10.18 -10.01
N ASN A 10 -7.76 8.87 -10.02
CA ASN A 10 -8.05 7.99 -8.88
C ASN A 10 -6.77 7.81 -8.08
N LEU A 11 -6.70 8.42 -6.90
CA LEU A 11 -5.62 8.15 -5.96
C LEU A 11 -6.15 7.30 -4.83
N VAL A 12 -5.83 6.02 -4.85
CA VAL A 12 -5.98 5.19 -3.65
C VAL A 12 -4.73 5.37 -2.80
N LEU A 13 -4.90 6.10 -1.70
CA LEU A 13 -3.90 6.34 -0.70
C LEU A 13 -4.13 5.37 0.46
N PHE A 14 -3.22 4.42 0.65
CA PHE A 14 -3.31 3.51 1.78
C PHE A 14 -2.73 4.20 3.01
N VAL A 15 -3.55 5.01 3.65
CA VAL A 15 -3.19 5.60 4.92
C VAL A 15 -3.71 4.70 6.01
N ILE A 16 -2.80 3.92 6.59
CA ILE A 16 -2.46 3.97 8.02
C ILE A 16 -1.80 2.65 8.41
N LEU A 17 -0.50 2.70 8.66
CA LEU A 17 0.23 1.67 9.38
C LEU A 17 1.03 2.35 10.48
N GLY A 18 0.68 2.06 11.72
CA GLY A 18 1.30 2.64 12.89
C GLY A 18 0.41 2.46 14.11
N GLU A 19 1.02 2.40 15.28
CA GLU A 19 0.35 2.11 16.54
C GLU A 19 -0.88 3.01 16.78
N SER A 20 -1.90 2.44 17.41
CA SER A 20 -3.10 3.17 17.83
C SER A 20 -2.74 4.42 18.64
N GLY A 21 -3.45 5.53 18.39
CA GLY A 21 -3.23 6.77 19.13
C GLY A 21 -2.08 7.67 18.65
N LEU A 22 -1.42 7.37 17.52
CA LEU A 22 -0.41 8.25 16.90
C LEU A 22 -0.99 9.52 16.20
N GLY A 23 -2.30 9.73 16.21
CA GLY A 23 -2.92 10.93 15.60
C GLY A 23 -3.12 10.84 14.09
N LYS A 24 -3.21 9.61 13.57
CA LYS A 24 -3.26 9.30 12.14
C LYS A 24 -4.51 9.84 11.45
N SER A 25 -5.69 9.60 12.03
CA SER A 25 -6.98 10.16 11.57
C SER A 25 -6.98 11.69 11.61
N THR A 26 -6.37 12.27 12.66
CA THR A 26 -6.22 13.73 12.79
C THR A 26 -5.33 14.30 11.68
N LEU A 27 -4.24 13.61 11.31
CA LEU A 27 -3.40 14.04 10.20
C LEU A 27 -4.16 14.00 8.88
N ILE A 28 -4.93 12.94 8.62
CA ILE A 28 -5.69 12.79 7.38
C ILE A 28 -6.75 13.89 7.25
N ASN A 29 -7.53 14.13 8.32
CA ASN A 29 -8.49 15.23 8.35
C ASN A 29 -7.80 16.60 8.19
N SER A 30 -6.56 16.72 8.68
CA SER A 30 -5.75 17.93 8.50
C SER A 30 -5.30 18.11 7.04
N LEU A 31 -4.90 17.02 6.37
CA LEU A 31 -4.32 17.04 5.03
C LEU A 31 -5.36 17.32 3.94
N PHE A 32 -6.55 16.75 4.09
CA PHE A 32 -7.64 16.89 3.10
C PHE A 32 -8.71 17.91 3.51
N LEU A 33 -8.55 18.55 4.68
CA LEU A 33 -9.52 19.48 5.26
C LEU A 33 -10.94 18.91 5.39
N THR A 34 -11.09 17.58 5.33
CA THR A 34 -12.37 16.85 5.41
C THR A 34 -12.50 16.14 6.74
N ASP A 35 -13.74 15.98 7.20
CA ASP A 35 -14.03 15.17 8.39
C ASP A 35 -14.40 13.76 7.96
N LEU A 36 -13.37 12.90 7.80
CA LEU A 36 -13.57 11.53 7.30
C LEU A 36 -14.13 10.58 8.36
N TYR A 37 -14.14 10.98 9.63
CA TYR A 37 -14.43 10.09 10.75
C TYR A 37 -15.38 10.72 11.79
N PRO A 38 -16.60 11.15 11.40
CA PRO A 38 -17.52 11.79 12.34
C PRO A 38 -18.02 10.85 13.46
N GLU A 39 -18.04 9.52 13.23
CA GLU A 39 -18.60 8.53 14.17
C GLU A 39 -17.58 7.50 14.69
N ARG A 40 -16.28 7.83 14.71
CA ARG A 40 -15.26 6.85 15.11
C ARG A 40 -15.28 6.60 16.62
N TYR A 41 -15.79 5.43 17.02
CA TYR A 41 -15.70 4.93 18.39
C TYR A 41 -14.30 4.39 18.70
N ILE A 42 -13.65 4.95 19.73
CA ILE A 42 -12.39 4.42 20.26
C ILE A 42 -12.73 3.45 21.39
N PRO A 43 -12.56 2.13 21.21
CA PRO A 43 -12.89 1.15 22.24
C PRO A 43 -11.97 1.27 23.46
N GLY A 44 -12.47 0.80 24.60
CA GLY A 44 -11.74 0.80 25.87
C GLY A 44 -10.55 -0.17 25.88
N ALA A 45 -9.63 0.00 26.83
CA ALA A 45 -8.38 -0.78 26.89
C ALA A 45 -8.61 -2.31 26.97
N ALA A 46 -9.71 -2.78 27.56
CA ALA A 46 -10.05 -4.20 27.64
C ALA A 46 -10.47 -4.79 26.28
N GLU A 47 -11.17 -4.02 25.44
CA GLU A 47 -11.59 -4.42 24.09
C GLU A 47 -10.45 -4.33 23.06
N LYS A 48 -9.33 -3.68 23.40
CA LYS A 48 -8.14 -3.61 22.55
C LYS A 48 -7.30 -4.88 22.57
N ILE A 49 -7.45 -5.72 23.60
CA ILE A 49 -6.60 -6.89 23.83
C ILE A 49 -6.77 -7.97 22.74
N GLU A 50 -7.97 -8.09 22.18
CA GLU A 50 -8.30 -9.11 21.16
C GLU A 50 -8.74 -8.51 19.81
N ARG A 51 -8.55 -7.19 19.60
CA ARG A 51 -9.07 -6.55 18.39
C ARG A 51 -8.28 -7.01 17.16
N THR A 52 -8.97 -7.69 16.26
CA THR A 52 -8.45 -8.03 14.93
C THR A 52 -8.34 -6.78 14.06
N VAL A 53 -7.32 -6.74 13.20
CA VAL A 53 -7.13 -5.66 12.23
C VAL A 53 -8.28 -5.72 11.23
N GLN A 54 -9.12 -4.70 11.22
CA GLN A 54 -10.14 -4.50 10.20
C GLN A 54 -9.63 -3.46 9.21
N ILE A 55 -9.96 -3.63 7.93
CA ILE A 55 -9.58 -2.69 6.88
C ILE A 55 -10.81 -1.89 6.50
N GLU A 56 -10.77 -0.59 6.74
CA GLU A 56 -11.85 0.35 6.41
C GLU A 56 -11.38 1.28 5.30
N ALA A 57 -12.09 1.25 4.17
CA ALA A 57 -11.82 2.15 3.04
C ALA A 57 -12.85 3.28 3.01
N SER A 58 -12.38 4.53 3.04
CA SER A 58 -13.19 5.73 2.92
C SER A 58 -12.80 6.48 1.66
N THR A 59 -13.76 6.69 0.75
CA THR A 59 -13.53 7.40 -0.51
C THR A 59 -14.10 8.80 -0.43
N VAL A 60 -13.32 9.79 -0.83
CA VAL A 60 -13.68 11.21 -0.86
C VAL A 60 -13.30 11.82 -2.19
N GLU A 61 -14.16 12.66 -2.72
CA GLU A 61 -13.89 13.45 -3.91
C GLU A 61 -13.41 14.84 -3.49
N ILE A 62 -12.24 15.24 -3.98
CA ILE A 62 -11.58 16.49 -3.68
C ILE A 62 -11.38 17.23 -5.00
N GLU A 63 -11.59 18.55 -5.01
CA GLU A 63 -11.29 19.39 -6.16
C GLU A 63 -10.07 20.26 -5.82
N GLU A 64 -8.93 20.01 -6.47
CA GLU A 64 -7.71 20.79 -6.28
C GLU A 64 -7.31 21.45 -7.60
N ARG A 65 -7.20 22.79 -7.61
CA ARG A 65 -6.84 23.61 -8.78
C ARG A 65 -7.70 23.34 -10.04
N GLY A 66 -8.99 22.98 -9.85
CA GLY A 66 -9.94 22.68 -10.93
C GLY A 66 -9.88 21.24 -11.45
N VAL A 67 -9.07 20.37 -10.84
CA VAL A 67 -9.02 18.94 -11.13
C VAL A 67 -9.79 18.17 -10.06
N LYS A 68 -10.75 17.34 -10.47
CA LYS A 68 -11.49 16.44 -9.59
C LYS A 68 -10.68 15.17 -9.35
N LEU A 69 -10.33 14.95 -8.10
CA LEU A 69 -9.53 13.85 -7.59
C LEU A 69 -10.42 12.96 -6.73
N ARG A 70 -10.44 11.66 -7.00
CA ARG A 70 -11.06 10.70 -6.11
C ARG A 70 -9.99 10.06 -5.25
N LEU A 71 -10.00 10.40 -3.98
CA LEU A 71 -9.09 9.89 -2.98
C LEU A 71 -9.75 8.76 -2.21
N THR A 72 -9.16 7.57 -2.21
CA THR A 72 -9.56 6.48 -1.32
C THR A 72 -8.53 6.32 -0.22
N VAL A 73 -8.92 6.59 1.02
CA VAL A 73 -8.11 6.38 2.22
C VAL A 73 -8.44 5.03 2.80
N VAL A 74 -7.44 4.14 2.92
CA VAL A 74 -7.63 2.81 3.52
C VAL A 74 -6.95 2.75 4.89
N ASP A 75 -7.76 2.80 5.96
CA ASP A 75 -7.30 2.70 7.36
C ASP A 75 -7.28 1.24 7.82
N THR A 76 -6.34 0.92 8.70
CA THR A 76 -6.22 -0.38 9.37
C THR A 76 -6.29 -0.21 10.90
N PRO A 77 -7.48 0.09 11.46
CA PRO A 77 -7.66 0.13 12.91
C PRO A 77 -7.23 -1.19 13.57
N GLY A 78 -6.49 -1.08 14.68
CA GLY A 78 -6.03 -2.23 15.49
C GLY A 78 -4.60 -2.70 15.21
N TYR A 79 -3.86 -2.07 14.28
CA TYR A 79 -2.45 -2.37 14.09
C TYR A 79 -1.63 -2.05 15.35
N GLY A 80 -0.97 -3.07 15.92
CA GLY A 80 -0.15 -2.95 17.14
C GLY A 80 -0.93 -2.90 18.46
N ASP A 81 -2.26 -3.11 18.44
CA ASP A 81 -3.08 -3.17 19.66
C ASP A 81 -3.13 -4.60 20.26
N ALA A 82 -2.98 -5.63 19.42
CA ALA A 82 -3.00 -7.02 19.84
C ALA A 82 -1.63 -7.48 20.39
N ILE A 83 -1.65 -8.29 21.46
CA ILE A 83 -0.45 -8.90 22.07
C ILE A 83 0.30 -9.76 21.04
N ASN A 84 -0.41 -10.39 20.11
CA ASN A 84 0.17 -11.10 18.97
C ASN A 84 -0.01 -10.30 17.68
N SER A 85 1.01 -9.52 17.30
CA SER A 85 0.98 -8.65 16.12
C SER A 85 1.46 -9.33 14.82
N GLN A 86 1.81 -10.62 14.84
CA GLN A 86 2.37 -11.31 13.67
C GLN A 86 1.35 -11.54 12.53
N ASP A 87 0.06 -11.68 12.85
CA ASP A 87 -0.96 -11.89 11.82
C ASP A 87 -1.51 -10.57 11.25
N CYS A 88 -1.23 -9.43 11.91
CA CYS A 88 -1.68 -8.11 11.49
C CYS A 88 -1.13 -7.73 10.11
N PHE A 89 0.16 -7.96 9.86
CA PHE A 89 0.77 -7.58 8.59
C PHE A 89 0.41 -8.54 7.44
N LYS A 90 0.09 -9.81 7.74
CA LYS A 90 -0.38 -10.76 6.72
C LYS A 90 -1.70 -10.33 6.10
N THR A 91 -2.67 -9.90 6.92
CA THR A 91 -3.97 -9.41 6.44
C THR A 91 -3.81 -8.21 5.51
N ILE A 92 -2.87 -7.32 5.82
CA ILE A 92 -2.59 -6.11 5.03
C ILE A 92 -1.91 -6.47 3.71
N ILE A 93 -0.94 -7.36 3.73
CA ILE A 93 -0.29 -7.86 2.52
C ILE A 93 -1.31 -8.58 1.62
N GLN A 94 -2.18 -9.41 2.19
CA GLN A 94 -3.26 -10.07 1.46
C GLN A 94 -4.24 -9.08 0.84
N TYR A 95 -4.55 -7.99 1.55
CA TYR A 95 -5.40 -6.94 0.99
C TYR A 95 -4.75 -6.27 -0.23
N ILE A 96 -3.47 -5.90 -0.13
CA ILE A 96 -2.71 -5.32 -1.25
C ILE A 96 -2.67 -6.29 -2.43
N ASP A 97 -2.34 -7.56 -2.19
CA ASP A 97 -2.31 -8.60 -3.23
C ASP A 97 -3.68 -8.80 -3.87
N ASN A 98 -4.77 -8.75 -3.08
CA ASN A 98 -6.12 -8.85 -3.59
C ASN A 98 -6.49 -7.65 -4.47
N GLN A 99 -5.99 -6.44 -4.19
CA GLN A 99 -6.22 -5.29 -5.08
C GLN A 99 -5.46 -5.47 -6.41
N PHE A 100 -4.22 -5.95 -6.37
CA PHE A 100 -3.48 -6.25 -7.60
C PHE A 100 -4.12 -7.38 -8.41
N GLU A 101 -4.62 -8.43 -7.76
CA GLU A 101 -5.29 -9.55 -8.41
C GLU A 101 -6.60 -9.10 -9.09
N ARG A 102 -7.39 -8.25 -8.43
CA ARG A 102 -8.61 -7.66 -9.02
C ARG A 102 -8.28 -6.88 -10.28
N TYR A 103 -7.23 -6.04 -10.22
CA TYR A 103 -6.79 -5.28 -11.38
C TYR A 103 -6.32 -6.19 -12.53
N LEU A 104 -5.55 -7.24 -12.22
CA LEU A 104 -5.08 -8.21 -13.21
C LEU A 104 -6.24 -8.98 -13.86
N HIS A 105 -7.26 -9.34 -13.08
CA HIS A 105 -8.46 -10.00 -13.57
C HIS A 105 -9.26 -9.09 -14.52
N ASP A 106 -9.41 -7.81 -14.15
CA ASP A 106 -10.11 -6.81 -14.98
C ASP A 106 -9.33 -6.48 -16.27
N GLU A 107 -8.00 -6.44 -16.22
CA GLU A 107 -7.13 -6.27 -17.39
C GLU A 107 -7.23 -7.47 -18.36
N SER A 108 -7.26 -8.68 -17.79
CA SER A 108 -7.38 -9.93 -18.54
C SER A 108 -8.79 -10.16 -19.09
N GLY A 109 -9.79 -9.52 -18.49
CA GLY A 109 -11.20 -9.60 -18.87
C GLY A 109 -11.52 -8.98 -20.24
N LEU A 110 -12.74 -9.23 -20.70
CA LEU A 110 -13.25 -8.74 -21.99
C LEU A 110 -13.68 -7.25 -21.95
N ASN A 111 -14.03 -6.73 -20.77
CA ASN A 111 -14.56 -5.37 -20.58
C ASN A 111 -13.48 -4.36 -20.16
N ARG A 112 -12.50 -4.10 -21.03
CA ARG A 112 -11.34 -3.23 -20.75
C ARG A 112 -11.63 -1.71 -20.72
N ARG A 113 -12.87 -1.27 -20.95
CA ARG A 113 -13.18 0.16 -21.16
C ARG A 113 -13.39 0.97 -19.88
N HIS A 114 -13.73 0.32 -18.76
CA HIS A 114 -14.00 0.98 -17.48
C HIS A 114 -13.32 0.24 -16.32
N ILE A 115 -11.99 0.11 -16.37
CA ILE A 115 -11.23 -0.48 -15.27
C ILE A 115 -11.16 0.56 -14.15
N VAL A 116 -11.61 0.19 -12.95
CA VAL A 116 -11.47 1.04 -11.76
C VAL A 116 -10.17 0.67 -11.07
N ASP A 117 -9.26 1.64 -10.99
CA ASP A 117 -8.00 1.43 -10.29
C ASP A 117 -8.19 1.47 -8.77
N ASN A 118 -8.06 0.30 -8.14
CA ASN A 118 -8.11 0.13 -6.68
C ASN A 118 -6.73 -0.18 -6.08
N ARG A 119 -5.65 -0.05 -6.87
CA ARG A 119 -4.28 -0.38 -6.44
C ARG A 119 -3.80 0.64 -5.43
N VAL A 120 -3.05 0.17 -4.43
CA VAL A 120 -2.47 1.05 -3.41
C VAL A 120 -1.26 1.78 -3.98
N HIS A 121 -1.33 3.11 -4.09
CA HIS A 121 -0.25 3.91 -4.70
C HIS A 121 0.84 4.33 -3.71
N CYS A 122 0.46 4.58 -2.46
CA CYS A 122 1.37 5.04 -1.43
C CYS A 122 0.89 4.60 -0.05
N CYS A 123 1.84 4.25 0.81
CA CYS A 123 1.64 3.86 2.19
C CYS A 123 2.35 4.83 3.13
N PHE A 124 1.59 5.50 4.01
CA PHE A 124 2.19 6.27 5.10
C PHE A 124 2.45 5.36 6.30
N TYR A 125 3.74 5.25 6.64
CA TYR A 125 4.17 4.55 7.83
C TYR A 125 4.40 5.52 8.97
N PHE A 126 3.55 5.47 9.99
CA PHE A 126 3.65 6.33 11.16
C PHE A 126 4.59 5.72 12.19
N ILE A 127 5.75 6.35 12.35
CA ILE A 127 6.74 6.01 13.35
C ILE A 127 6.40 6.73 14.64
N SER A 128 6.44 5.98 15.74
CA SER A 128 6.22 6.53 17.08
C SER A 128 7.41 7.42 17.49
N PRO A 129 7.17 8.67 17.94
CA PRO A 129 8.25 9.56 18.39
C PRO A 129 8.82 9.17 19.75
N PHE A 130 8.13 8.30 20.50
CA PHE A 130 8.52 7.90 21.85
C PHE A 130 9.70 6.92 21.87
N GLY A 131 10.13 6.43 20.71
CA GLY A 131 11.22 5.48 20.56
C GLY A 131 12.59 6.13 20.33
N HIS A 132 13.63 5.32 20.49
CA HIS A 132 15.01 5.70 20.16
C HIS A 132 15.40 5.43 18.69
N GLY A 133 14.52 4.75 17.94
CA GLY A 133 14.70 4.24 16.57
C GLY A 133 13.44 3.47 16.13
N LEU A 134 13.56 2.70 15.05
CA LEU A 134 12.52 1.80 14.54
C LEU A 134 12.34 0.61 15.48
N LYS A 135 11.09 0.22 15.72
CA LYS A 135 10.81 -1.02 16.46
C LYS A 135 11.11 -2.21 15.55
N PRO A 136 11.49 -3.38 16.10
CA PRO A 136 11.66 -4.60 15.31
C PRO A 136 10.42 -4.95 14.48
N LEU A 137 9.23 -4.70 15.04
CA LEU A 137 7.95 -4.83 14.34
C LEU A 137 7.86 -3.91 13.11
N ASP A 138 8.33 -2.66 13.24
CA ASP A 138 8.33 -1.69 12.13
C ASP A 138 9.25 -2.16 11.00
N VAL A 139 10.41 -2.71 11.36
CA VAL A 139 11.40 -3.22 10.41
C VAL A 139 10.86 -4.43 9.64
N GLU A 140 10.31 -5.43 10.33
CA GLU A 140 9.70 -6.60 9.68
C GLU A 140 8.57 -6.20 8.74
N PHE A 141 7.74 -5.25 9.19
CA PHE A 141 6.63 -4.75 8.41
C PHE A 141 7.08 -4.02 7.14
N MET A 142 8.01 -3.07 7.27
CA MET A 142 8.54 -2.33 6.12
C MET A 142 9.24 -3.26 5.14
N LYS A 143 10.00 -4.25 5.62
CA LYS A 143 10.62 -5.27 4.77
C LYS A 143 9.59 -6.09 4.00
N ALA A 144 8.43 -6.38 4.57
CA ALA A 144 7.42 -7.19 3.90
C ALA A 144 6.70 -6.41 2.76
N ILE A 145 6.59 -5.09 2.87
CA ILE A 145 5.77 -4.25 1.97
C ILE A 145 6.58 -3.39 1.01
N HIS A 146 7.87 -3.16 1.27
CA HIS A 146 8.74 -2.34 0.42
C HIS A 146 8.85 -2.78 -1.05
N SER A 147 8.42 -4.00 -1.38
CA SER A 147 8.42 -4.56 -2.74
C SER A 147 7.09 -4.37 -3.45
N LYS A 148 6.02 -4.06 -2.72
CA LYS A 148 4.64 -4.00 -3.21
C LYS A 148 4.07 -2.59 -3.22
N VAL A 149 4.53 -1.71 -2.34
CA VAL A 149 4.00 -0.35 -2.20
C VAL A 149 5.11 0.65 -1.90
N ASN A 150 4.94 1.87 -2.40
CA ASN A 150 5.74 3.03 -2.05
C ASN A 150 5.55 3.43 -0.58
N ILE A 151 6.57 3.22 0.25
CA ILE A 151 6.53 3.55 1.67
C ILE A 151 7.06 4.97 1.90
N VAL A 152 6.25 5.82 2.53
CA VAL A 152 6.66 7.15 3.01
C VAL A 152 6.69 7.12 4.55
N PRO A 153 7.88 7.14 5.18
CA PRO A 153 8.00 7.16 6.63
C PRO A 153 7.68 8.56 7.18
N VAL A 154 6.81 8.60 8.18
CA VAL A 154 6.31 9.81 8.82
C VAL A 154 6.47 9.68 10.33
N ILE A 155 7.16 10.62 10.97
CA ILE A 155 7.25 10.69 12.42
C ILE A 155 5.99 11.37 12.95
N ALA A 156 5.21 10.63 13.72
CA ALA A 156 3.99 11.11 14.34
C ALA A 156 4.27 12.04 15.52
N LYS A 157 3.31 12.91 15.87
CA LYS A 157 3.35 13.79 17.06
C LYS A 157 4.73 14.45 17.25
N ALA A 158 5.21 15.11 16.21
CA ALA A 158 6.53 15.77 16.24
C ALA A 158 6.65 16.89 17.28
N ASP A 159 5.52 17.39 17.81
CA ASP A 159 5.46 18.32 18.95
C ASP A 159 6.03 17.76 20.26
N THR A 160 6.15 16.43 20.36
CA THR A 160 6.75 15.78 21.54
C THR A 160 8.28 15.82 21.53
N LEU A 161 8.90 16.15 20.40
CA LEU A 161 10.34 16.13 20.22
C LEU A 161 10.90 17.55 20.11
N THR A 162 12.03 17.79 20.75
CA THR A 162 12.81 19.00 20.48
C THR A 162 13.46 18.92 19.09
N LEU A 163 13.86 20.06 18.51
CA LEU A 163 14.53 20.09 17.21
C LEU A 163 15.78 19.18 17.17
N LYS A 164 16.57 19.17 18.25
CA LYS A 164 17.77 18.32 18.37
C LYS A 164 17.43 16.83 18.41
N GLU A 165 16.37 16.46 19.13
CA GLU A 165 15.91 15.07 19.23
C GLU A 165 15.31 14.59 17.91
N ARG A 166 14.53 15.46 17.24
CA ARG A 166 14.00 15.20 15.90
C ARG A 166 15.13 14.87 14.93
N ASP A 167 16.16 15.69 14.85
CA ASP A 167 17.27 15.49 13.90
C ASP A 167 18.12 14.27 14.26
N ARG A 168 18.20 13.90 15.55
CA ARG A 168 18.83 12.65 15.99
C ARG A 168 18.00 11.44 15.58
N LEU A 169 16.68 11.49 15.77
CA LEU A 169 15.75 10.42 15.43
C LEU A 169 15.69 10.21 13.92
N LYS A 170 15.61 11.29 13.11
CA LYS A 170 15.65 11.22 11.65
C LYS A 170 16.90 10.49 11.15
N ARG A 171 18.08 10.86 11.65
CA ARG A 171 19.34 10.19 11.27
C ARG A 171 19.33 8.71 11.61
N ARG A 172 18.93 8.36 12.84
CA ARG A 172 18.84 6.95 13.26
C ARG A 172 17.88 6.13 12.40
N ILE A 173 16.70 6.67 12.10
CA ILE A 173 15.74 6.00 11.23
C ILE A 173 16.33 5.76 9.84
N LEU A 174 17.03 6.75 9.27
CA LEU A 174 17.67 6.60 7.96
C LEU A 174 18.81 5.57 7.98
N ASP A 175 19.64 5.58 9.03
CA ASP A 175 20.71 4.61 9.22
C ASP A 175 20.15 3.18 9.33
N GLU A 176 19.09 2.98 10.12
CA GLU A 176 18.44 1.69 10.30
C GLU A 176 17.74 1.21 9.02
N ILE A 177 17.10 2.12 8.26
CA ILE A 177 16.51 1.80 6.93
C ILE A 177 17.60 1.31 5.98
N GLY A 178 18.76 1.98 5.97
CA GLY A 178 19.91 1.61 5.15
C GLY A 178 20.51 0.25 5.54
N GLU A 179 20.72 0.02 6.84
CA GLU A 179 21.25 -1.24 7.37
C GLU A 179 20.33 -2.43 7.05
N HIS A 180 19.02 -2.22 7.12
CA HIS A 180 18.03 -3.26 6.86
C HIS A 180 17.68 -3.43 5.37
N GLY A 181 18.19 -2.58 4.48
CA GLY A 181 17.92 -2.62 3.04
C GLY A 181 16.46 -2.32 2.68
N ILE A 182 15.79 -1.45 3.46
CA ILE A 182 14.40 -1.08 3.22
C ILE A 182 14.35 -0.03 2.10
N ARG A 183 13.61 -0.32 1.03
CA ARG A 183 13.38 0.62 -0.07
C ARG A 183 12.18 1.49 0.28
N ILE A 184 12.46 2.73 0.67
CA ILE A 184 11.44 3.78 0.81
C ILE A 184 11.24 4.49 -0.52
N TYR A 185 10.10 5.16 -0.66
CA TYR A 185 9.86 6.00 -1.82
C TYR A 185 10.92 7.12 -1.86
N GLN A 186 11.66 7.16 -2.96
CA GLN A 186 12.59 8.24 -3.26
C GLN A 186 11.92 9.13 -4.28
N LEU A 187 11.86 10.42 -3.96
CA LEU A 187 11.41 11.44 -4.92
C LEU A 187 12.29 11.34 -6.18
N PRO A 188 11.72 11.49 -7.38
CA PRO A 188 12.49 11.58 -8.62
C PRO A 188 13.61 12.62 -8.49
N ASP A 189 14.75 12.38 -9.14
CA ASP A 189 15.72 13.45 -9.34
C ASP A 189 15.11 14.46 -10.30
N ALA A 190 15.19 15.75 -9.94
CA ALA A 190 14.74 16.83 -10.79
C ALA A 190 15.55 16.80 -12.09
N ASP A 191 14.87 16.89 -13.23
CA ASP A 191 15.51 16.82 -14.53
C ASP A 191 16.48 17.98 -14.72
N SER A 192 17.51 17.79 -15.56
CA SER A 192 18.52 18.83 -15.82
C SER A 192 17.93 20.15 -16.32
N ASP A 193 16.78 20.05 -16.98
CA ASP A 193 16.10 21.12 -17.69
C ASP A 193 15.12 21.90 -16.80
N GLU A 194 14.91 21.47 -15.56
CA GLU A 194 14.06 22.16 -14.57
C GLU A 194 14.79 23.34 -13.90
N ASP A 195 14.00 24.30 -13.44
CA ASP A 195 14.49 25.50 -12.76
C ASP A 195 15.32 25.13 -11.52
N GLU A 196 16.42 25.86 -11.29
CA GLU A 196 17.28 25.68 -10.12
C GLU A 196 16.52 25.82 -8.78
N GLU A 197 15.45 26.63 -8.76
CA GLU A 197 14.57 26.78 -7.60
C GLU A 197 13.75 25.51 -7.33
N PHE A 198 13.28 24.83 -8.38
CA PHE A 198 12.57 23.56 -8.25
C PHE A 198 13.50 22.42 -7.82
N LYS A 199 14.74 22.40 -8.36
CA LYS A 199 15.79 21.47 -7.92
C LYS A 199 16.09 21.63 -6.43
N GLU A 200 16.23 22.87 -5.96
CA GLU A 200 16.46 23.16 -4.55
C GLU A 200 15.28 22.72 -3.68
N GLN A 201 14.04 23.00 -4.10
CA GLN A 201 12.84 22.56 -3.39
C GLN A 201 12.78 21.03 -3.27
N THR A 202 13.02 20.31 -4.38
CA THR A 202 13.06 18.84 -4.39
C THR A 202 14.16 18.29 -3.49
N ARG A 203 15.34 18.93 -3.49
CA ARG A 203 16.44 18.57 -2.58
C ARG A 203 16.06 18.76 -1.12
N VAL A 204 15.41 19.87 -0.77
CA VAL A 204 14.94 20.15 0.59
C VAL A 204 13.86 19.15 1.02
N LEU A 205 12.97 18.75 0.12
CA LEU A 205 11.97 17.71 0.36
C LEU A 205 12.65 16.35 0.63
N LYS A 206 13.61 15.95 -0.21
CA LYS A 206 14.41 14.72 -0.02
C LYS A 206 15.14 14.72 1.33
N ALA A 207 15.79 15.82 1.69
CA ALA A 207 16.50 15.96 2.96
C ALA A 207 15.57 15.98 4.19
N SER A 208 14.28 16.27 4.00
CA SER A 208 13.30 16.34 5.08
C SER A 208 12.68 14.98 5.42
N ILE A 209 12.92 13.94 4.62
CA ILE A 209 12.46 12.57 4.88
C ILE A 209 13.33 11.94 5.99
N PRO A 210 12.75 11.30 7.02
CA PRO A 210 11.31 11.13 7.27
C PRO A 210 10.63 12.41 7.78
N PHE A 211 9.41 12.69 7.29
CA PHE A 211 8.68 13.92 7.62
C PHE A 211 8.20 13.91 9.07
N ALA A 212 8.47 14.98 9.82
CA ALA A 212 8.00 15.13 11.19
C ALA A 212 6.72 15.97 11.20
N VAL A 213 5.58 15.34 11.46
CA VAL A 213 4.27 15.98 11.26
C VAL A 213 3.46 16.11 12.55
N ILE A 214 2.57 17.09 12.52
CA ILE A 214 1.65 17.41 13.60
C ILE A 214 0.29 17.59 12.95
N GLY A 215 -0.70 16.84 13.40
CA GLY A 215 -2.09 17.01 12.98
C GLY A 215 -2.89 17.77 14.03
N SER A 216 -3.79 18.65 13.62
CA SER A 216 -4.76 19.26 14.52
C SER A 216 -6.08 19.56 13.80
N ASN A 217 -7.18 19.17 14.45
CA ASN A 217 -8.53 19.54 14.04
C ASN A 217 -9.02 20.84 14.73
N GLN A 218 -8.26 21.36 15.70
CA GLN A 218 -8.63 22.57 16.43
C GLN A 218 -8.16 23.83 15.70
N LEU A 219 -9.05 24.80 15.57
CA LEU A 219 -8.76 26.14 15.09
C LEU A 219 -8.43 27.04 16.28
N ILE A 220 -7.27 27.66 16.25
CA ILE A 220 -6.78 28.60 17.24
C ILE A 220 -6.64 29.96 16.57
N GLU A 221 -7.02 31.02 17.26
CA GLU A 221 -6.85 32.38 16.77
C GLU A 221 -5.51 32.94 17.24
N VAL A 222 -4.57 33.12 16.31
CA VAL A 222 -3.25 33.71 16.57
C VAL A 222 -3.11 34.95 15.71
N LYS A 223 -2.85 36.10 16.34
CA LYS A 223 -2.69 37.41 15.65
C LYS A 223 -3.86 37.76 14.70
N GLY A 224 -5.10 37.42 15.09
CA GLY A 224 -6.32 37.69 14.32
C GLY A 224 -6.54 36.76 13.11
N LYS A 225 -5.71 35.73 12.92
CA LYS A 225 -5.92 34.67 11.92
C LYS A 225 -6.31 33.38 12.62
N LYS A 226 -7.39 32.74 12.15
CA LYS A 226 -7.77 31.39 12.56
C LYS A 226 -6.88 30.40 11.85
N ILE A 227 -5.97 29.78 12.58
CA ILE A 227 -5.02 28.79 12.08
C ILE A 227 -5.21 27.46 12.80
N ARG A 228 -4.90 26.36 12.13
CA ARG A 228 -4.95 25.03 12.75
C ARG A 228 -3.71 24.86 13.63
N GLY A 229 -3.92 24.47 14.87
CA GLY A 229 -2.84 24.35 15.84
C GLY A 229 -3.22 23.56 17.07
N ARG A 230 -2.22 23.28 17.92
CA ARG A 230 -2.41 22.67 19.24
C ARG A 230 -2.02 23.69 20.31
N LEU A 231 -2.90 23.88 21.29
CA LEU A 231 -2.67 24.78 22.42
C LEU A 231 -2.08 24.00 23.59
N TYR A 232 -0.94 24.46 24.07
CA TYR A 232 -0.31 24.00 25.31
C TYR A 232 -0.25 25.14 26.33
N PRO A 233 -0.14 24.83 27.64
CA PRO A 233 0.05 25.86 28.66
C PRO A 233 1.28 26.76 28.42
N TRP A 234 2.31 26.25 27.74
CA TRP A 234 3.57 26.95 27.44
C TRP A 234 3.62 27.60 26.05
N GLY A 235 2.63 27.39 25.19
CA GLY A 235 2.65 27.96 23.84
C GLY A 235 1.69 27.30 22.85
N VAL A 236 1.69 27.83 21.63
CA VAL A 236 0.85 27.34 20.53
C VAL A 236 1.73 26.72 19.46
N VAL A 237 1.39 25.51 19.04
CA VAL A 237 2.03 24.83 17.92
C VAL A 237 1.13 24.95 16.71
N GLU A 238 1.56 25.75 15.74
CA GLU A 238 0.89 25.92 14.44
C GLU A 238 1.18 24.74 13.51
N VAL A 239 0.15 24.18 12.88
CA VAL A 239 0.30 23.02 11.97
C VAL A 239 0.86 23.43 10.61
N GLU A 240 0.54 24.62 10.12
CA GLU A 240 0.96 25.08 8.78
C GLU A 240 2.31 25.80 8.78
N ASN A 241 2.95 25.92 9.94
CA ASN A 241 4.20 26.65 10.07
C ASN A 241 5.42 25.72 9.83
N PRO A 242 6.25 25.99 8.80
CA PRO A 242 7.37 25.13 8.42
C PRO A 242 8.49 25.08 9.47
N GLU A 243 8.57 26.07 10.37
CA GLU A 243 9.55 26.09 11.46
C GLU A 243 9.17 25.10 12.57
N HIS A 244 7.87 24.82 12.73
CA HIS A 244 7.37 23.92 13.76
C HIS A 244 7.29 22.48 13.27
N ASN A 245 6.94 22.25 12.01
CA ASN A 245 6.78 20.91 11.46
C ASN A 245 6.98 20.85 9.94
N ASP A 246 7.06 19.62 9.44
CA ASP A 246 7.17 19.33 8.01
C ASP A 246 5.80 18.97 7.38
N PHE A 247 4.68 19.39 7.97
CA PHE A 247 3.34 19.07 7.47
C PHE A 247 3.10 19.64 6.08
N LEU A 248 3.48 20.90 5.86
CA LEU A 248 3.35 21.54 4.56
C LEU A 248 4.21 20.85 3.51
N LYS A 249 5.41 20.38 3.89
CA LYS A 249 6.30 19.61 3.00
C LYS A 249 5.68 18.28 2.60
N LEU A 250 5.09 17.55 3.55
CA LEU A 250 4.37 16.31 3.28
C LEU A 250 3.19 16.56 2.32
N ARG A 251 2.39 17.61 2.58
CA ARG A 251 1.26 17.97 1.70
C ARG A 251 1.73 18.33 0.30
N THR A 252 2.73 19.19 0.17
CA THR A 252 3.29 19.58 -1.13
C THR A 252 3.81 18.35 -1.87
N MET A 253 4.57 17.48 -1.21
CA MET A 253 5.09 16.25 -1.80
C MET A 253 3.98 15.37 -2.37
N LEU A 254 2.85 15.23 -1.67
CA LEU A 254 1.74 14.41 -2.14
C LEU A 254 1.02 15.01 -3.34
N VAL A 255 0.87 16.33 -3.37
CA VAL A 255 0.19 17.01 -4.48
C VAL A 255 1.07 17.02 -5.72
N THR A 256 2.37 17.27 -5.59
CA THR A 256 3.30 17.36 -6.73
C THR A 256 3.68 15.98 -7.28
N HIS A 257 3.87 14.98 -6.43
CA HIS A 257 4.34 13.65 -6.82
C HIS A 257 3.23 12.59 -6.84
N MET A 258 1.97 13.01 -6.87
CA MET A 258 0.83 12.08 -6.95
C MET A 258 0.91 11.17 -8.19
N GLN A 259 1.20 11.78 -9.35
CA GLN A 259 1.28 11.08 -10.61
C GLN A 259 2.47 10.11 -10.63
N ASP A 260 3.63 10.55 -10.16
CA ASP A 260 4.82 9.72 -10.06
C ASP A 260 4.60 8.49 -9.15
N LEU A 261 3.93 8.67 -8.01
CA LEU A 261 3.54 7.55 -7.14
C LEU A 261 2.66 6.53 -7.87
N GLN A 262 1.77 7.00 -8.74
CA GLN A 262 0.93 6.11 -9.57
C GLN A 262 1.77 5.37 -10.61
N GLU A 263 2.65 6.07 -11.31
CA GLU A 263 3.54 5.50 -12.33
C GLU A 263 4.48 4.46 -11.73
N VAL A 264 5.15 4.75 -10.62
CA VAL A 264 6.00 3.78 -9.91
C VAL A 264 5.20 2.56 -9.45
N THR A 265 3.96 2.76 -8.98
CA THR A 265 3.10 1.63 -8.59
C THR A 265 2.75 0.74 -9.77
N GLN A 266 2.50 1.33 -10.93
CA GLN A 266 2.18 0.60 -12.15
C GLN A 266 3.41 -0.10 -12.74
N ASP A 267 4.49 0.64 -12.97
CA ASP A 267 5.63 0.16 -13.75
C ASP A 267 6.58 -0.72 -12.93
N LEU A 268 6.62 -0.51 -11.61
CA LEU A 268 7.50 -1.26 -10.72
C LEU A 268 6.73 -2.28 -9.90
N HIS A 269 5.76 -1.86 -9.08
CA HIS A 269 5.12 -2.78 -8.14
C HIS A 269 4.16 -3.76 -8.83
N TYR A 270 3.29 -3.24 -9.69
CA TYR A 270 2.31 -4.05 -10.40
C TYR A 270 2.97 -4.97 -11.45
N GLU A 271 3.91 -4.48 -12.25
CA GLU A 271 4.62 -5.33 -13.22
C GLU A 271 5.48 -6.42 -12.56
N ASN A 272 6.08 -6.15 -11.39
CA ASN A 272 6.75 -7.19 -10.60
C ASN A 272 5.76 -8.26 -10.13
N PHE A 273 4.59 -7.85 -9.60
CA PHE A 273 3.54 -8.78 -9.18
C PHE A 273 3.01 -9.61 -10.36
N ARG A 274 2.74 -8.96 -11.49
CA ARG A 274 2.28 -9.58 -12.73
C ARG A 274 3.29 -10.60 -13.24
N SER A 275 4.56 -10.25 -13.26
CA SER A 275 5.65 -11.15 -13.67
C SER A 275 5.75 -12.35 -12.73
N GLU A 276 5.61 -12.16 -11.43
CA GLU A 276 5.61 -13.26 -10.47
C GLU A 276 4.40 -14.18 -10.65
N ARG A 277 3.21 -13.61 -10.87
CA ARG A 277 1.98 -14.36 -11.12
C ARG A 277 2.02 -15.13 -12.43
N LEU A 278 2.51 -14.53 -13.51
CA LEU A 278 2.65 -15.20 -14.80
C LEU A 278 3.64 -16.37 -14.72
N LYS A 279 4.74 -16.21 -13.97
CA LYS A 279 5.69 -17.32 -13.69
C LYS A 279 5.02 -18.45 -12.91
N ARG A 280 4.19 -18.13 -11.91
CA ARG A 280 3.47 -19.14 -11.12
C ARG A 280 2.38 -19.82 -11.95
N ALA A 281 1.61 -19.07 -12.74
CA ALA A 281 0.57 -19.59 -13.61
C ALA A 281 1.16 -20.45 -14.74
N GLY A 282 2.32 -20.07 -15.30
CA GLY A 282 3.06 -20.89 -16.25
C GLY A 282 3.51 -22.23 -15.64
N ARG A 283 4.01 -22.21 -14.39
CA ARG A 283 4.37 -23.45 -13.68
C ARG A 283 3.16 -24.34 -13.36
N ALA A 284 2.05 -23.75 -12.92
CA ALA A 284 0.82 -24.50 -12.66
C ALA A 284 0.24 -25.11 -13.96
N ALA A 285 0.32 -24.39 -15.08
CA ALA A 285 -0.07 -24.91 -16.37
C ALA A 285 0.86 -26.05 -16.84
N ASP A 286 2.17 -25.95 -16.61
CA ASP A 286 3.12 -27.04 -16.90
C ASP A 286 2.86 -28.27 -16.01
N GLU A 287 2.54 -28.09 -14.73
CA GLU A 287 2.15 -29.19 -13.82
C GLU A 287 0.84 -29.85 -14.26
N ASP A 288 -0.18 -29.08 -14.64
CA ASP A 288 -1.46 -29.60 -15.15
C ASP A 288 -1.32 -30.32 -16.51
N VAL A 289 -0.37 -29.91 -17.36
CA VAL A 289 -0.07 -30.59 -18.62
C VAL A 289 0.67 -31.90 -18.35
N MET A 290 1.63 -31.91 -17.43
CA MET A 290 2.34 -33.12 -16.99
C MET A 290 1.37 -34.16 -16.42
N ASP A 291 0.43 -33.76 -15.55
CA ASP A 291 -0.58 -34.66 -14.99
C ASP A 291 -1.52 -35.22 -16.07
N LYS A 292 -1.93 -34.38 -17.04
CA LYS A 292 -2.78 -34.84 -18.17
C LYS A 292 -2.05 -35.81 -19.09
N ASP A 293 -0.79 -35.55 -19.41
CA ASP A 293 0.02 -36.45 -20.25
C ASP A 293 0.29 -37.79 -19.55
N GLN A 294 0.49 -37.77 -18.23
CA GLN A 294 0.68 -38.97 -17.43
C GLN A 294 -0.59 -39.83 -17.36
N ILE A 295 -1.75 -39.20 -17.18
CA ILE A 295 -3.07 -39.87 -17.24
C ILE A 295 -3.35 -40.40 -18.65
N LEU A 296 -2.97 -39.68 -19.70
CA LEU A 296 -3.15 -40.11 -21.09
C LEU A 296 -2.32 -41.37 -21.39
N MET A 297 -1.07 -41.43 -20.94
CA MET A 297 -0.21 -42.61 -21.10
C MET A 297 -0.76 -43.84 -20.37
N GLU A 298 -1.28 -43.70 -19.15
CA GLU A 298 -1.89 -44.82 -18.43
C GLU A 298 -3.13 -45.34 -19.16
N LYS A 299 -4.00 -44.44 -19.63
CA LYS A 299 -5.19 -44.81 -20.42
C LYS A 299 -4.83 -45.49 -21.74
N GLU A 300 -3.81 -45.03 -22.45
CA GLU A 300 -3.32 -45.69 -23.67
C GLU A 300 -2.76 -47.09 -23.39
N ALA A 301 -2.04 -47.26 -22.27
CA ALA A 301 -1.51 -48.56 -21.87
C ALA A 301 -2.62 -49.56 -21.52
N GLU A 302 -3.66 -49.13 -20.81
CA GLU A 302 -4.85 -49.94 -20.54
C GLU A 302 -5.60 -50.32 -21.83
N LEU A 303 -5.82 -49.35 -22.73
CA LEU A 303 -6.46 -49.62 -24.03
C LEU A 303 -5.68 -50.66 -24.83
N ARG A 304 -4.34 -50.57 -24.86
CA ARG A 304 -3.50 -51.55 -25.57
C ARG A 304 -3.62 -52.95 -24.97
N ARG A 305 -3.65 -53.07 -23.63
CA ARG A 305 -3.85 -54.38 -22.96
C ARG A 305 -5.21 -54.97 -23.29
N MET A 306 -6.27 -54.16 -23.26
CA MET A 306 -7.62 -54.59 -23.58
C MET A 306 -7.75 -55.00 -25.06
N GLN A 307 -7.13 -54.25 -25.98
CA GLN A 307 -7.08 -54.60 -27.41
C GLN A 307 -6.34 -55.94 -27.65
N GLN A 308 -5.23 -56.18 -26.96
CA GLN A 308 -4.52 -57.46 -27.05
C GLN A 308 -5.37 -58.63 -26.55
N MET A 309 -6.10 -58.45 -25.45
CA MET A 309 -6.99 -59.48 -24.90
C MET A 309 -8.16 -59.79 -25.84
N ILE A 310 -8.76 -58.77 -26.46
CA ILE A 310 -9.82 -58.93 -27.46
C ILE A 310 -9.28 -59.64 -28.71
N ALA A 311 -8.09 -59.28 -29.19
CA ALA A 311 -7.46 -59.93 -30.33
C ALA A 311 -7.17 -61.42 -30.04
N GLN A 312 -6.74 -61.76 -28.82
CA GLN A 312 -6.57 -63.14 -28.38
C GLN A 312 -7.91 -63.91 -28.33
N MET A 313 -8.97 -63.33 -27.78
CA MET A 313 -10.30 -63.96 -27.78
C MET A 313 -10.85 -64.16 -29.20
N GLN A 314 -10.68 -63.19 -30.11
CA GLN A 314 -11.11 -63.31 -31.51
C GLN A 314 -10.31 -64.38 -32.25
N ALA A 315 -9.01 -64.53 -31.96
CA ALA A 315 -8.20 -65.61 -32.51
C ALA A 315 -8.66 -66.98 -32.00
N GLN A 316 -9.02 -67.10 -30.72
CA GLN A 316 -9.58 -68.34 -30.16
C GLN A 316 -10.96 -68.67 -30.73
N MET A 317 -11.82 -67.68 -30.99
CA MET A 317 -13.11 -67.91 -31.67
C MET A 317 -12.93 -68.36 -33.12
N LYS A 318 -11.95 -67.82 -33.85
CA LYS A 318 -11.63 -68.28 -35.23
C LYS A 318 -10.98 -69.67 -35.28
N MET A 319 -10.38 -70.13 -34.19
CA MET A 319 -9.79 -71.48 -34.06
C MET A 319 -10.78 -72.54 -33.56
N LYS A 320 -12.05 -72.21 -33.33
CA LYS A 320 -13.14 -73.20 -33.23
C LYS A 320 -13.88 -73.28 -34.57
N PRO A 321 -13.47 -74.15 -35.51
CA PRO A 321 -14.41 -74.65 -36.51
C PRO A 321 -15.48 -75.47 -35.79
N GLY A 322 -16.70 -75.44 -36.30
CA GLY A 322 -17.83 -76.15 -35.73
C GLY A 322 -17.54 -77.64 -35.58
N ASP A 323 -17.79 -78.15 -34.37
CA ASP A 323 -18.11 -79.56 -34.18
C ASP A 323 -19.64 -79.68 -34.25
N ASP A 324 -20.04 -80.50 -35.24
CA ASP A 324 -21.35 -81.09 -35.59
C ASP A 324 -22.46 -80.20 -36.19
#